data_AF-A0A9W9VKN3-F1
#
_entry.id   AF-A0A9W9VKN3-F1
#
_cell.length_a   1.000
_cell.length_b   1.000
_cell.length_c   1.000
_cell.angle_alpha   90.00
_cell.angle_beta   90.00
_cell.angle_gamma   90.00
#
_symmetry.space_group_name_H-M   'P 1'
#
loop_
_entity.id
_entity.type
_entity.pdbx_description
1 polymer ?
#
loop_
_entity_poly.entity_id
_entity_poly.type
_entity_poly.pdbx_seq_one_letter_code
_entity_poly.pdbx_strand_id
1 'polypeptide(L)'
;MAAPHYRKVELQSPADFTYLYANTVALSRRKLDLYFPPSARDNDTPDPMRERVRELIDEYINQTFESASNSISINGIDSTSPQFPFPAAFTAPTEQVEYEAFDTDLASRVTSLYAQLESLNTTVAQQRRDAPRRAAKEYAAQLKKMIEEEEEYENEIDGGKDVDNDTEMGDSANVQPRSNSKTENTPGQEADGMDVDSTNGTGSASSRHTRGNYDPAWTLQAALGTEEERERWKSGDFASVYEDSLRMLLRLQGEGNVNTEAGVEGHALATTVGKAERAGRAAEVVESMNK
;
A
#
# COMPACT_ATOMS: atom_id res chain seq x y z
N MET A 1 7.08 67.15 -13.96
CA MET A 1 7.18 66.18 -15.09
C MET A 1 5.86 65.48 -15.18
N ALA A 2 5.07 65.76 -16.23
CA ALA A 2 3.84 65.00 -16.48
C ALA A 2 4.25 63.59 -16.89
N ALA A 3 3.78 62.57 -16.18
CA ALA A 3 4.00 61.18 -16.57
C ALA A 3 3.48 61.00 -18.01
N PRO A 4 4.21 60.29 -18.90
CA PRO A 4 3.69 59.98 -20.23
C PRO A 4 2.43 59.12 -20.05
N HIS A 5 1.26 59.73 -20.20
CA HIS A 5 -0.02 59.04 -20.15
C HIS A 5 -0.16 58.20 -21.42
N TYR A 6 0.15 56.92 -21.32
CA TYR A 6 -0.22 55.94 -22.34
C TYR A 6 -1.74 55.85 -22.39
N ARG A 7 -2.31 55.74 -23.59
CA ARG A 7 -3.76 55.53 -23.75
C ARG A 7 -4.12 54.16 -23.19
N LYS A 8 -5.01 54.13 -22.21
CA LYS A 8 -5.61 52.88 -21.70
C LYS A 8 -6.51 52.25 -22.76
N VAL A 9 -6.61 50.93 -22.73
CA VAL A 9 -7.53 50.18 -23.58
C VAL A 9 -8.92 50.26 -22.96
N GLU A 10 -9.85 50.89 -23.66
CA GLU A 10 -11.24 51.03 -23.19
C GLU A 10 -12.08 49.82 -23.61
N LEU A 11 -12.72 49.19 -22.63
CA LEU A 11 -13.70 48.12 -22.85
C LEU A 11 -15.11 48.64 -22.62
N GLN A 12 -16.08 48.10 -23.39
CA GLN A 12 -17.48 48.52 -23.29
C GLN A 12 -18.15 47.94 -22.04
N SER A 13 -17.74 46.73 -21.65
CA SER A 13 -18.28 46.07 -20.47
C SER A 13 -17.23 45.20 -19.75
N PRO A 14 -17.42 44.89 -18.46
CA PRO A 14 -16.61 43.88 -17.76
C PRO A 14 -16.72 42.50 -18.41
N ALA A 15 -17.87 42.19 -19.02
CA ALA A 15 -18.10 40.92 -19.70
C ALA A 15 -17.18 40.72 -20.92
N ASP A 16 -16.78 41.80 -21.59
CA ASP A 16 -15.85 41.72 -22.72
C ASP A 16 -14.49 41.18 -22.26
N PHE A 17 -14.03 41.61 -21.10
CA PHE A 17 -12.76 41.16 -20.55
C PHE A 17 -12.83 39.72 -20.06
N THR A 18 -13.93 39.32 -19.40
CA THR A 18 -14.19 37.92 -19.04
C THR A 18 -14.26 37.02 -20.29
N TYR A 19 -14.88 37.51 -21.36
CA TYR A 19 -14.94 36.80 -22.63
C TYR A 19 -13.55 36.63 -23.24
N LEU A 20 -12.71 37.66 -23.23
CA LEU A 20 -11.32 37.55 -23.69
C LEU A 20 -10.55 36.52 -22.87
N TYR A 21 -10.67 36.55 -21.55
CA TYR A 21 -10.04 35.56 -20.67
C TYR A 21 -10.52 34.13 -21.00
N ALA A 22 -11.83 33.89 -20.97
CA ALA A 22 -12.41 32.58 -21.25
C ALA A 22 -12.04 32.06 -22.65
N ASN A 23 -12.03 32.93 -23.66
CA ASN A 23 -11.63 32.57 -25.01
C ASN A 23 -10.13 32.21 -25.09
N THR A 24 -9.25 32.95 -24.40
CA THR A 24 -7.82 32.59 -24.36
C THR A 24 -7.58 31.24 -23.69
N VAL A 25 -8.28 30.93 -22.60
CA VAL A 25 -8.23 29.63 -21.93
C VAL A 25 -8.80 28.51 -22.82
N ALA A 26 -9.93 28.75 -23.50
CA ALA A 26 -10.50 27.76 -24.40
C ALA A 26 -9.58 27.49 -25.61
N LEU A 27 -8.98 28.53 -26.19
CA LEU A 27 -8.03 28.39 -27.29
C LEU A 27 -6.73 27.73 -26.85
N SER A 28 -6.22 28.03 -25.65
CA SER A 28 -5.01 27.41 -25.13
C SER A 28 -5.20 25.91 -24.94
N ARG A 29 -6.35 25.48 -24.41
CA ARG A 29 -6.73 24.06 -24.28
C ARG A 29 -6.83 23.36 -25.64
N ARG A 30 -7.54 23.95 -26.61
CA ARG A 30 -7.64 23.42 -27.98
C ARG A 30 -6.27 23.28 -28.64
N LYS A 31 -5.38 24.25 -28.38
CA LYS A 31 -4.03 24.26 -28.93
C LYS A 31 -3.18 23.18 -28.27
N LEU A 32 -3.24 23.06 -26.95
CA LEU A 32 -2.57 22.01 -26.20
C LEU A 32 -3.02 20.62 -26.70
N ASP A 33 -4.31 20.42 -26.94
CA ASP A 33 -4.83 19.16 -27.49
C ASP A 33 -4.32 18.82 -28.91
N LEU A 34 -3.89 19.80 -29.71
CA LEU A 34 -3.34 19.59 -31.04
C LEU A 34 -1.88 19.11 -31.01
N TYR A 35 -1.11 19.56 -30.01
CA TYR A 35 0.34 19.30 -29.94
C TYR A 35 0.71 18.05 -29.13
N PHE A 36 -0.25 17.46 -28.42
CA PHE A 36 -0.07 16.20 -27.72
C PHE A 36 -0.67 15.03 -28.52
N PRO A 37 -0.07 13.82 -28.47
CA PRO A 37 -0.61 12.66 -29.16
C PRO A 37 -2.01 12.29 -28.62
N PRO A 38 -2.87 11.62 -29.43
CA PRO A 38 -4.23 11.27 -29.01
C PRO A 38 -4.31 10.47 -27.71
N SER A 39 -3.30 9.66 -27.38
CA SER A 39 -3.20 8.91 -26.13
C SER A 39 -3.06 9.77 -24.88
N ALA A 40 -2.60 11.02 -25.02
CA ALA A 40 -2.54 11.98 -23.92
C ALA A 40 -3.86 12.75 -23.73
N ARG A 41 -4.87 12.51 -24.60
CA ARG A 41 -6.18 13.18 -24.58
C ARG A 41 -7.20 12.43 -23.72
N ASP A 42 -6.90 11.19 -23.32
CA ASP A 42 -7.82 10.37 -22.54
C ASP A 42 -8.05 10.98 -21.16
N ASN A 43 -9.32 11.17 -20.79
CA ASN A 43 -9.71 11.73 -19.49
C ASN A 43 -9.54 10.72 -18.34
N ASP A 44 -9.48 9.42 -18.65
CA ASP A 44 -9.34 8.36 -17.64
C ASP A 44 -7.89 8.21 -17.15
N THR A 45 -6.90 8.53 -17.99
CA THR A 45 -5.46 8.53 -17.65
C THR A 45 -4.80 9.81 -18.16
N PRO A 46 -4.93 10.93 -17.43
CA PRO A 46 -4.31 12.19 -17.83
C PRO A 46 -2.78 12.08 -17.80
N ASP A 47 -2.15 12.50 -18.90
CA ASP A 47 -0.68 12.56 -19.01
C ASP A 47 -0.12 13.62 -18.05
N PRO A 48 0.81 13.26 -17.13
CA PRO A 48 1.39 14.21 -16.17
C PRO A 48 2.12 15.38 -16.84
N MET A 49 2.71 15.18 -18.03
CA MET A 49 3.36 16.27 -18.76
C MET A 49 2.33 17.26 -19.31
N ARG A 50 1.21 16.74 -19.82
CA ARG A 50 0.10 17.56 -20.34
C ARG A 50 -0.50 18.42 -19.25
N GLU A 51 -0.73 17.84 -18.07
CA GLU A 51 -1.32 18.55 -16.93
C GLU A 51 -0.39 19.67 -16.43
N ARG A 52 0.92 19.41 -16.31
CA ARG A 52 1.89 20.43 -15.93
C ARG A 52 1.97 21.59 -16.92
N VAL A 53 1.94 21.29 -18.22
CA VAL A 53 1.94 22.34 -19.26
C VAL A 53 0.66 23.15 -19.20
N ARG A 54 -0.49 22.51 -18.95
CA ARG A 54 -1.76 23.19 -18.75
C ARG A 54 -1.70 24.16 -17.56
N GLU A 55 -1.18 23.71 -16.43
CA GLU A 55 -1.01 24.52 -15.22
C GLU A 55 -0.14 25.76 -15.50
N LEU A 56 1.02 25.58 -16.14
CA LEU A 56 1.92 26.70 -16.50
C LEU A 56 1.25 27.71 -17.45
N ILE A 57 0.44 27.23 -18.38
CA ILE A 57 -0.30 28.08 -19.30
C ILE A 57 -1.38 28.87 -18.56
N ASP A 58 -2.14 28.21 -17.68
CA ASP A 58 -3.19 28.86 -16.91
C ASP A 58 -2.59 29.92 -15.97
N GLU A 59 -1.44 29.64 -15.33
CA GLU A 59 -0.67 30.61 -14.55
C GLU A 59 -0.19 31.80 -15.41
N TYR A 60 0.37 31.53 -16.59
CA TYR A 60 0.83 32.57 -17.51
C TYR A 60 -0.31 33.47 -17.99
N ILE A 61 -1.47 32.89 -18.31
CA ILE A 61 -2.66 33.65 -18.68
C ILE A 61 -3.08 34.54 -17.52
N ASN A 62 -3.15 34.01 -16.29
CA ASN A 62 -3.49 34.81 -15.11
C ASN A 62 -2.53 35.99 -14.92
N GLN A 63 -1.22 35.75 -14.95
CA GLN A 63 -0.22 36.79 -14.82
C GLN A 63 -0.33 37.85 -15.92
N THR A 64 -0.62 37.43 -17.16
CA THR A 64 -0.77 38.34 -18.30
C THR A 64 -1.99 39.23 -18.13
N PHE A 65 -3.13 38.67 -17.75
CA PHE A 65 -4.37 39.42 -17.54
C PHE A 65 -4.29 40.32 -16.29
N GLU A 66 -3.59 39.89 -15.24
CA GLU A 66 -3.28 40.69 -14.07
C GLU A 66 -2.38 41.88 -14.42
N SER A 67 -1.29 41.65 -15.17
CA SER A 67 -0.41 42.73 -15.63
C SER A 67 -1.13 43.69 -16.58
N ALA A 68 -1.97 43.18 -17.48
CA ALA A 68 -2.74 43.97 -18.42
C ALA A 68 -3.84 44.80 -17.73
N SER A 69 -4.37 44.35 -16.59
CA SER A 69 -5.49 45.00 -15.91
C SER A 69 -5.26 46.50 -15.68
N ASN A 70 -4.07 46.89 -15.20
CA ASN A 70 -3.68 48.29 -14.95
C ASN A 70 -3.69 49.20 -16.19
N SER A 71 -3.64 48.62 -17.39
CA SER A 71 -3.65 49.33 -18.67
C SER A 71 -5.03 49.35 -19.33
N ILE A 72 -6.06 48.82 -18.66
CA ILE A 72 -7.42 48.67 -19.18
C ILE A 72 -8.38 49.50 -18.32
N SER A 73 -9.27 50.23 -18.99
CA SER A 73 -10.37 50.96 -18.38
C SER A 73 -11.70 50.46 -18.93
N ILE A 74 -12.73 50.45 -18.11
CA ILE A 74 -14.08 50.02 -18.49
C ILE A 74 -14.99 51.24 -18.35
N ASN A 75 -15.46 51.78 -19.46
CA ASN A 75 -16.28 53.00 -19.48
C ASN A 75 -15.67 54.16 -18.66
N GLY A 76 -14.34 54.34 -18.71
CA GLY A 76 -13.63 55.37 -17.96
C GLY A 76 -13.41 55.07 -16.46
N ILE A 77 -13.85 53.92 -15.96
CA ILE A 77 -13.53 53.42 -14.61
C ILE A 77 -12.26 52.58 -14.69
N ASP A 78 -11.31 52.85 -13.80
CA ASP A 78 -10.06 52.09 -13.73
C ASP A 78 -10.27 50.73 -13.05
N SER A 79 -9.52 49.72 -13.49
CA SER A 79 -9.50 48.36 -12.92
C SER A 79 -9.00 48.30 -11.47
N THR A 80 -8.37 49.37 -10.97
CA THR A 80 -7.97 49.54 -9.57
C THR A 80 -9.12 49.99 -8.66
N SER A 81 -10.29 50.30 -9.23
CA SER A 81 -11.47 50.73 -8.50
C SER A 81 -12.07 49.57 -7.68
N PRO A 82 -12.46 49.80 -6.41
CA PRO A 82 -13.10 48.79 -5.58
C PRO A 82 -14.45 48.30 -6.14
N GLN A 83 -15.01 49.01 -7.11
CA GLN A 83 -16.23 48.61 -7.83
C GLN A 83 -16.00 47.37 -8.71
N PHE A 84 -14.76 47.10 -9.11
CA PHE A 84 -14.36 45.95 -9.93
C PHE A 84 -13.03 45.39 -9.43
N PRO A 85 -13.04 44.55 -8.37
CA PRO A 85 -11.82 43.96 -7.86
C PRO A 85 -11.24 42.97 -8.87
N PHE A 86 -10.27 43.43 -9.65
CA PHE A 86 -9.35 42.57 -10.39
C PHE A 86 -8.27 42.05 -9.42
N PRO A 87 -7.86 40.77 -9.46
CA PRO A 87 -8.25 39.65 -10.35
C PRO A 87 -9.47 38.84 -9.85
N ALA A 88 -10.08 39.23 -8.72
CA ALA A 88 -11.17 38.48 -8.09
C ALA A 88 -12.38 38.28 -9.02
N ALA A 89 -12.66 39.19 -9.95
CA ALA A 89 -13.73 38.99 -10.95
C ALA A 89 -13.52 37.78 -11.90
N PHE A 90 -12.31 37.23 -12.01
CA PHE A 90 -11.97 36.07 -12.86
C PHE A 90 -11.79 34.78 -12.08
N THR A 91 -11.24 34.88 -10.87
CA THR A 91 -10.87 33.73 -10.04
C THR A 91 -11.84 33.50 -8.89
N ALA A 92 -12.60 34.51 -8.47
CA ALA A 92 -13.74 34.25 -7.63
C ALA A 92 -14.71 33.43 -8.50
N PRO A 93 -15.18 32.28 -8.02
CA PRO A 93 -16.38 31.71 -8.60
C PRO A 93 -17.40 32.83 -8.52
N THR A 94 -17.84 33.38 -9.66
CA THR A 94 -19.08 34.13 -9.65
C THR A 94 -20.05 33.17 -9.00
N GLU A 95 -20.56 33.52 -7.82
CA GLU A 95 -21.55 32.75 -7.07
C GLU A 95 -22.88 32.81 -7.84
N GLN A 96 -22.86 32.48 -9.13
CA GLN A 96 -23.93 31.77 -9.76
C GLN A 96 -23.90 30.43 -9.04
N VAL A 97 -24.76 30.29 -8.03
CA VAL A 97 -25.07 28.98 -7.48
C VAL A 97 -25.64 28.20 -8.65
N GLU A 98 -24.76 27.53 -9.40
CA GLU A 98 -25.12 26.62 -10.46
C GLU A 98 -25.79 25.45 -9.77
N TYR A 99 -27.11 25.54 -9.66
CA TYR A 99 -27.93 24.45 -9.18
C TYR A 99 -27.89 23.36 -10.24
N GLU A 100 -26.97 22.42 -10.08
CA GLU A 100 -27.07 21.14 -10.75
C GLU A 100 -28.38 20.48 -10.32
N ALA A 101 -29.08 19.88 -11.28
CA ALA A 101 -30.29 19.15 -10.97
C ALA A 101 -29.93 17.95 -10.09
N PHE A 102 -30.65 17.79 -8.99
CA PHE A 102 -30.45 16.65 -8.09
C PHE A 102 -30.73 15.34 -8.82
N ASP A 103 -29.70 14.56 -9.10
CA ASP A 103 -29.83 13.24 -9.73
C ASP A 103 -30.36 12.23 -8.70
N THR A 104 -31.64 11.89 -8.83
CA THR A 104 -32.32 10.93 -7.97
C THR A 104 -31.77 9.50 -8.10
N ASP A 105 -31.25 9.15 -9.27
CA ASP A 105 -30.73 7.82 -9.56
C ASP A 105 -29.37 7.64 -8.89
N LEU A 106 -28.49 8.64 -9.00
CA LEU A 106 -27.22 8.65 -8.28
C LEU A 106 -27.44 8.65 -6.76
N ALA A 107 -28.39 9.44 -6.26
CA ALA A 107 -28.74 9.46 -4.85
C ALA A 107 -29.23 8.08 -4.37
N SER A 108 -30.13 7.43 -5.13
CA SER A 108 -30.62 6.08 -4.79
C SER A 108 -29.49 5.05 -4.74
N ARG A 109 -28.52 5.15 -5.66
CA ARG A 109 -27.34 4.28 -5.68
C ARG A 109 -26.46 4.52 -4.46
N VAL A 110 -26.17 5.77 -4.13
CA VAL A 110 -25.38 6.13 -2.94
C VAL A 110 -26.06 5.58 -1.69
N THR A 111 -27.37 5.77 -1.52
CA THR A 111 -28.12 5.21 -0.39
C THR A 111 -28.05 3.68 -0.35
N SER A 112 -28.15 3.00 -1.49
CA SER A 112 -28.03 1.54 -1.57
C SER A 112 -26.63 1.04 -1.19
N LEU A 113 -25.58 1.76 -1.59
CA LEU A 113 -24.19 1.42 -1.27
C LEU A 113 -23.90 1.64 0.21
N TYR A 114 -24.46 2.69 0.82
CA TYR A 114 -24.38 2.89 2.28
C TYR A 114 -25.08 1.76 3.05
N ALA A 115 -26.28 1.35 2.63
CA ALA A 115 -26.97 0.21 3.24
C ALA A 115 -26.17 -1.10 3.09
N GLN A 116 -25.54 -1.33 1.93
CA GLN A 116 -24.66 -2.47 1.72
C GLN A 116 -23.43 -2.41 2.63
N LEU A 117 -22.79 -1.25 2.75
CA LEU A 117 -21.64 -1.05 3.64
C LEU A 117 -22.01 -1.34 5.09
N GLU A 118 -23.14 -0.82 5.58
CA GLU A 118 -23.63 -1.08 6.93
C GLU A 118 -23.92 -2.57 7.14
N SER A 119 -24.62 -3.21 6.19
CA SER A 119 -24.89 -4.65 6.26
C SER A 119 -23.59 -5.46 6.32
N LEU A 120 -22.63 -5.16 5.45
CA LEU A 120 -21.35 -5.87 5.41
C LEU A 120 -20.57 -5.65 6.70
N ASN A 121 -20.54 -4.43 7.21
CA ASN A 121 -19.88 -4.14 8.48
C ASN A 121 -20.49 -4.95 9.65
N THR A 122 -21.82 -5.08 9.71
CA THR A 122 -22.46 -5.95 10.72
C THR A 122 -22.12 -7.42 10.52
N THR A 123 -22.08 -7.92 9.28
CA THR A 123 -21.71 -9.32 9.00
C THR A 123 -20.25 -9.62 9.35
N VAL A 124 -19.33 -8.69 9.06
CA VAL A 124 -17.91 -8.84 9.43
C VAL A 124 -17.75 -8.82 10.95
N ALA A 125 -18.48 -7.94 11.65
CA ALA A 125 -18.49 -7.94 13.11
C ALA A 125 -19.02 -9.27 13.70
N GLN A 126 -20.10 -9.83 13.12
CA GLN A 126 -20.62 -11.14 13.48
C GLN A 126 -19.61 -12.25 13.18
N GLN A 127 -19.00 -12.26 12.01
CA GLN A 127 -17.98 -13.24 11.63
C GLN A 127 -16.78 -13.21 12.59
N ARG A 128 -16.29 -12.01 12.96
CA ARG A 128 -15.20 -11.88 13.94
C ARG A 128 -15.56 -12.44 15.32
N ARG A 129 -16.84 -12.37 15.70
CA ARG A 129 -17.33 -12.90 16.97
C ARG A 129 -17.57 -14.42 16.92
N ASP A 130 -18.15 -14.92 15.84
CA ASP A 130 -18.67 -16.29 15.77
C ASP A 130 -17.70 -17.27 15.10
N ALA A 131 -16.90 -16.83 14.12
CA ALA A 131 -15.99 -17.71 13.39
C ALA A 131 -14.92 -18.35 14.30
N PRO A 132 -14.25 -17.64 15.24
CA PRO A 132 -13.29 -18.28 16.14
C PRO A 132 -13.93 -19.32 17.04
N ARG A 133 -15.14 -19.04 17.56
CA ARG A 133 -15.89 -19.96 18.42
C ARG A 133 -16.35 -21.20 17.66
N ARG A 134 -16.81 -21.03 16.41
CA ARG A 134 -17.23 -22.13 15.55
C ARG A 134 -16.04 -23.02 15.19
N ALA A 135 -14.92 -22.44 14.75
CA ALA A 135 -13.70 -23.18 14.45
C ALA A 135 -13.21 -23.97 15.68
N ALA A 136 -13.14 -23.33 16.85
CA ALA A 136 -12.74 -24.01 18.09
C ALA A 136 -13.67 -25.18 18.45
N LYS A 137 -14.99 -25.02 18.27
CA LYS A 137 -15.97 -26.09 18.52
C LYS A 137 -15.79 -27.27 17.55
N GLU A 138 -15.53 -26.99 16.28
CA GLU A 138 -15.29 -28.02 15.27
C GLU A 138 -13.99 -28.79 15.55
N TYR A 139 -12.89 -28.10 15.90
CA TYR A 139 -11.65 -28.75 16.31
C TYR A 139 -11.83 -29.58 17.59
N ALA A 140 -12.54 -29.05 18.60
CA ALA A 140 -12.83 -29.79 19.81
C ALA A 140 -13.67 -31.05 19.54
N ALA A 141 -14.64 -30.98 18.62
CA ALA A 141 -15.43 -32.13 18.22
C ALA A 141 -14.61 -33.20 17.47
N GLN A 142 -13.72 -32.77 16.57
CA GLN A 142 -12.80 -33.68 15.87
C GLN A 142 -11.83 -34.36 16.83
N LEU A 143 -11.24 -33.60 17.75
CA LEU A 143 -10.34 -34.15 18.77
C LEU A 143 -11.05 -35.15 19.68
N LYS A 144 -12.27 -34.82 20.13
CA LYS A 144 -13.09 -35.74 20.92
C LYS A 144 -13.35 -37.06 20.16
N LYS A 145 -13.63 -36.97 18.86
CA LYS A 145 -13.84 -38.15 18.02
C LYS A 145 -12.58 -39.01 17.90
N MET A 146 -11.41 -38.40 17.73
CA MET A 146 -10.13 -39.12 17.67
C MET A 146 -9.80 -39.83 19.00
N ILE A 147 -10.07 -39.18 20.13
CA ILE A 147 -9.88 -39.78 21.46
C ILE A 147 -10.83 -40.95 21.67
N GLU A 148 -12.10 -40.82 21.29
CA GLU A 148 -13.09 -41.91 21.39
C GLU A 148 -12.70 -43.10 20.50
N GLU A 149 -12.24 -42.85 19.27
CA GLU A 149 -11.69 -43.88 18.39
C GLU A 149 -10.44 -44.56 19.01
N GLU A 150 -9.50 -43.80 19.59
CA GLU A 150 -8.29 -44.32 20.26
C GLU A 150 -8.63 -45.14 21.52
N GLU A 151 -9.55 -44.67 22.36
CA GLU A 151 -10.06 -45.41 23.52
C GLU A 151 -10.74 -46.72 23.11
N GLU A 152 -11.51 -46.74 22.01
CA GLU A 152 -12.08 -47.96 21.45
C GLU A 152 -10.98 -48.95 21.00
N TYR A 153 -9.94 -48.49 20.30
CA TYR A 153 -8.79 -49.33 19.92
C TYR A 153 -8.01 -49.86 21.13
N GLU A 154 -7.79 -49.05 22.16
CA GLU A 154 -7.11 -49.49 23.39
C GLU A 154 -7.92 -50.54 24.14
N ASN A 155 -9.24 -50.36 24.26
CA ASN A 155 -10.13 -51.34 24.89
C ASN A 155 -10.18 -52.68 24.12
N GLU A 156 -10.09 -52.65 22.78
CA GLU A 156 -9.97 -53.86 21.96
C GLU A 156 -8.63 -54.60 22.16
N ILE A 157 -7.54 -53.87 22.44
CA ILE A 157 -6.22 -54.45 22.71
C ILE A 157 -6.12 -55.00 24.14
N ASP A 158 -6.71 -54.31 25.12
CA ASP A 158 -6.64 -54.69 26.54
C ASP A 158 -7.64 -55.82 26.90
N GLY A 159 -8.73 -55.97 26.14
CA GLY A 159 -9.66 -57.11 26.24
C GLY A 159 -9.08 -58.49 25.89
N GLY A 160 -7.79 -58.57 25.53
CA GLY A 160 -7.06 -59.80 25.21
C GLY A 160 -5.98 -60.21 26.23
N LYS A 161 -5.88 -59.56 27.39
CA LYS A 161 -4.76 -59.76 28.32
C LYS A 161 -5.15 -60.22 29.73
N ASP A 162 -6.08 -61.16 29.81
CA ASP A 162 -6.31 -61.97 31.02
C ASP A 162 -5.73 -63.39 30.84
N VAL A 163 -4.40 -63.57 30.92
CA VAL A 163 -3.79 -64.84 31.38
C VAL A 163 -2.39 -64.59 31.98
N ASP A 164 -2.32 -64.74 33.30
CA ASP A 164 -1.23 -65.18 34.19
C ASP A 164 0.21 -64.63 34.03
N ASN A 165 0.64 -63.85 35.03
CA ASN A 165 1.92 -64.12 35.68
C ASN A 165 1.92 -63.63 37.14
N ASP A 166 1.75 -64.58 38.06
CA ASP A 166 2.10 -64.47 39.47
C ASP A 166 3.61 -64.25 39.61
N THR A 167 4.06 -63.17 40.23
CA THR A 167 5.27 -63.18 41.08
C THR A 167 5.16 -62.11 42.15
N GLU A 168 5.09 -62.62 43.38
CA GLU A 168 4.94 -61.94 44.65
C GLU A 168 6.26 -61.30 45.13
N MET A 169 6.12 -60.37 46.10
CA MET A 169 7.14 -59.77 46.99
C MET A 169 7.97 -58.63 46.37
N GLY A 170 8.09 -57.43 46.95
CA GLY A 170 7.73 -56.90 48.25
C GLY A 170 8.65 -55.71 48.52
N ASP A 171 8.13 -54.66 49.16
CA ASP A 171 8.68 -54.02 50.36
C ASP A 171 8.28 -52.54 50.46
N SER A 172 8.17 -52.12 51.71
CA SER A 172 7.43 -51.01 52.26
C SER A 172 8.11 -49.65 52.04
N ALA A 173 7.32 -48.59 51.93
CA ALA A 173 7.22 -47.56 52.98
C ALA A 173 6.75 -46.20 52.43
N ASN A 174 5.59 -45.76 52.95
CA ASN A 174 5.39 -44.47 53.61
C ASN A 174 5.82 -43.18 52.87
N VAL A 175 4.86 -42.30 52.55
CA VAL A 175 4.75 -40.93 53.13
C VAL A 175 3.47 -40.25 52.62
N GLN A 176 2.77 -39.63 53.58
CA GLN A 176 1.52 -38.89 53.47
C GLN A 176 1.58 -37.59 52.64
N PRO A 177 0.41 -37.02 52.28
CA PRO A 177 0.25 -35.90 51.37
C PRO A 177 0.34 -34.55 52.08
N ARG A 178 0.82 -33.50 51.40
CA ARG A 178 0.62 -32.11 51.84
C ARG A 178 0.29 -31.15 50.70
N SER A 179 -0.81 -30.47 50.95
CA SER A 179 -1.46 -29.34 50.29
C SER A 179 -0.71 -28.01 50.37
N ASN A 180 -1.01 -27.11 49.42
CA ASN A 180 -1.02 -25.62 49.48
C ASN A 180 0.34 -24.92 49.78
N SER A 181 0.74 -23.79 49.21
CA SER A 181 0.04 -22.59 48.69
C SER A 181 1.04 -21.66 47.95
N LYS A 182 0.55 -20.78 47.07
CA LYS A 182 0.88 -19.33 46.87
C LYS A 182 2.25 -18.80 47.40
N THR A 183 3.03 -17.95 46.72
CA THR A 183 2.70 -16.71 45.98
C THR A 183 3.99 -16.09 45.40
N GLU A 184 3.84 -15.33 44.29
CA GLU A 184 4.48 -14.03 43.95
C GLU A 184 5.95 -13.88 43.47
N ASN A 185 6.04 -13.44 42.21
CA ASN A 185 6.73 -12.24 41.66
C ASN A 185 8.27 -12.07 41.69
N THR A 186 8.87 -12.19 40.47
CA THR A 186 9.75 -11.26 39.67
C THR A 186 10.84 -10.39 40.34
N PRO A 187 11.84 -9.78 39.61
CA PRO A 187 12.35 -9.96 38.22
C PRO A 187 13.92 -9.96 38.11
N GLY A 188 14.47 -10.22 36.91
CA GLY A 188 15.74 -9.58 36.47
C GLY A 188 16.89 -10.46 35.95
N GLN A 189 17.24 -10.20 34.69
CA GLN A 189 18.59 -10.14 34.08
C GLN A 189 19.43 -11.40 33.77
N GLU A 190 19.63 -11.56 32.45
CA GLU A 190 20.90 -11.65 31.71
C GLU A 190 21.74 -12.94 31.69
N ALA A 191 21.99 -13.35 30.45
CA ALA A 191 23.24 -13.82 29.85
C ALA A 191 23.69 -15.29 29.97
N ASP A 192 24.29 -15.69 28.84
CA ASP A 192 25.27 -16.74 28.58
C ASP A 192 24.83 -18.20 28.40
N GLY A 193 24.91 -18.61 27.12
CA GLY A 193 26.01 -19.47 26.70
C GLY A 193 25.75 -20.97 26.79
N MET A 194 25.27 -21.56 25.69
CA MET A 194 25.41 -23.00 25.47
C MET A 194 26.13 -23.25 24.14
N ASP A 195 27.43 -23.47 24.26
CA ASP A 195 28.28 -24.14 23.28
C ASP A 195 27.68 -25.52 22.93
N VAL A 196 27.54 -25.81 21.64
CA VAL A 196 27.47 -27.19 21.15
C VAL A 196 28.48 -27.34 20.03
N ASP A 197 29.52 -28.08 20.39
CA ASP A 197 30.69 -28.45 19.60
C ASP A 197 30.30 -29.24 18.34
N SER A 198 31.02 -28.93 17.26
CA SER A 198 30.94 -29.61 15.97
C SER A 198 31.77 -30.89 16.00
N THR A 199 31.17 -32.02 15.65
CA THR A 199 31.95 -33.15 15.11
C THR A 199 31.38 -33.62 13.78
N ASN A 200 32.17 -33.37 12.74
CA ASN A 200 32.02 -33.93 11.40
C ASN A 200 32.36 -35.42 11.41
N GLY A 201 31.48 -36.25 10.86
CA GLY A 201 31.70 -37.66 10.60
C GLY A 201 31.08 -38.08 9.27
N THR A 202 31.92 -38.23 8.26
CA THR A 202 31.65 -38.75 6.92
C THR A 202 31.36 -40.26 6.92
N GLY A 203 30.38 -40.72 6.13
CA GLY A 203 30.39 -42.09 5.58
C GLY A 203 29.07 -42.89 5.59
N SER A 204 28.32 -42.78 4.50
CA SER A 204 27.59 -43.85 3.77
C SER A 204 26.79 -44.93 4.53
N ALA A 205 25.46 -44.96 4.33
CA ALA A 205 24.73 -46.14 3.83
C ALA A 205 23.25 -45.82 3.51
N SER A 206 22.88 -46.07 2.26
CA SER A 206 21.56 -46.55 1.78
C SER A 206 20.36 -46.47 2.74
N SER A 207 19.51 -45.47 2.53
CA SER A 207 18.06 -45.60 2.75
C SER A 207 17.36 -45.14 1.48
N ARG A 208 17.05 -46.09 0.60
CA ARG A 208 16.04 -45.88 -0.45
C ARG A 208 14.70 -45.80 0.26
N HIS A 209 14.28 -44.59 0.61
CA HIS A 209 12.88 -44.35 0.89
C HIS A 209 12.09 -44.62 -0.39
N THR A 210 11.34 -45.72 -0.35
CA THR A 210 10.23 -46.03 -1.23
C THR A 210 9.39 -44.77 -1.38
N ARG A 211 9.27 -44.28 -2.63
CA ARG A 211 8.35 -43.21 -2.99
C ARG A 211 6.94 -43.63 -2.57
N GLY A 212 6.49 -43.06 -1.45
CA GLY A 212 5.13 -43.19 -0.98
C GLY A 212 4.19 -42.70 -2.08
N ASN A 213 3.14 -43.49 -2.30
CA ASN A 213 2.06 -43.18 -3.21
C ASN A 213 1.36 -41.90 -2.70
N TYR A 214 1.69 -40.75 -3.30
CA TYR A 214 1.02 -39.50 -2.98
C TYR A 214 -0.41 -39.54 -3.51
N ASP A 215 -1.38 -39.29 -2.64
CA ASP A 215 -2.78 -39.14 -3.02
C ASP A 215 -2.91 -37.88 -3.91
N PRO A 216 -3.40 -37.99 -5.17
CA PRO A 216 -3.52 -36.85 -6.07
C PRO A 216 -4.45 -35.75 -5.53
N ALA A 217 -5.29 -36.04 -4.52
CA ALA A 217 -6.12 -35.05 -3.84
C ALA A 217 -5.31 -33.99 -3.06
N TRP A 218 -4.03 -34.24 -2.75
CA TRP A 218 -3.15 -33.30 -2.03
C TRP A 218 -2.29 -32.45 -2.96
N THR A 219 -2.54 -32.52 -4.28
CA THR A 219 -1.92 -31.58 -5.22
C THR A 219 -2.66 -30.24 -5.14
N LEU A 220 -1.98 -29.23 -4.56
CA LEU A 220 -2.43 -27.84 -4.58
C LEU A 220 -2.56 -27.39 -6.05
N GLN A 221 -3.79 -27.40 -6.57
CA GLN A 221 -4.11 -26.79 -7.85
C GLN A 221 -4.19 -25.28 -7.65
N ALA A 222 -3.04 -24.61 -7.68
CA ALA A 222 -3.01 -23.17 -7.84
C ALA A 222 -3.56 -22.84 -9.23
N ALA A 223 -4.58 -21.98 -9.30
CA ALA A 223 -5.11 -21.45 -10.57
C ALA A 223 -4.12 -20.45 -11.16
N LEU A 224 -3.01 -20.96 -11.69
CA LEU A 224 -2.04 -20.20 -12.47
C LEU A 224 -2.67 -19.96 -13.85
N GLY A 225 -2.79 -18.69 -14.23
CA GLY A 225 -3.61 -18.23 -15.35
C GLY A 225 -3.35 -18.97 -16.67
N THR A 226 -2.25 -18.64 -17.35
CA THR A 226 -1.92 -19.19 -18.67
C THR A 226 -1.01 -20.43 -18.60
N GLU A 227 -1.12 -21.33 -19.59
CA GLU A 227 -0.32 -22.57 -19.66
C GLU A 227 1.19 -22.30 -19.68
N GLU A 228 1.61 -21.21 -20.33
CA GLU A 228 3.01 -20.79 -20.39
C GLU A 228 3.54 -20.33 -19.03
N GLU A 229 2.71 -19.65 -18.22
CA GLU A 229 3.08 -19.28 -16.86
C GLU A 229 3.27 -20.53 -16.01
N ARG A 230 2.36 -21.52 -16.12
CA ARG A 230 2.46 -22.78 -15.37
C ARG A 230 3.77 -23.51 -15.65
N GLU A 231 4.22 -23.55 -16.91
CA GLU A 231 5.51 -24.15 -17.26
C GLU A 231 6.69 -23.33 -16.72
N ARG A 232 6.60 -22.01 -16.64
CA ARG A 232 7.62 -21.14 -16.00
C ARG A 232 7.70 -21.31 -14.48
N TRP A 233 6.58 -21.61 -13.84
CA TRP A 233 6.54 -21.96 -12.42
C TRP A 233 7.13 -23.36 -12.17
N LYS A 234 6.92 -24.31 -13.08
CA LYS A 234 7.53 -25.66 -13.02
C LYS A 234 9.02 -25.66 -13.36
N SER A 235 9.46 -24.85 -14.32
CA SER A 235 10.88 -24.72 -14.71
C SER A 235 11.71 -24.00 -13.66
N GLY A 236 11.07 -23.25 -12.74
CA GLY A 236 11.74 -22.48 -11.69
C GLY A 236 12.18 -21.09 -12.15
N ASP A 237 11.94 -20.71 -13.41
CA ASP A 237 12.33 -19.40 -13.96
C ASP A 237 11.66 -18.25 -13.21
N PHE A 238 10.40 -18.44 -12.81
CA PHE A 238 9.68 -17.43 -12.03
C PHE A 238 10.25 -17.29 -10.61
N ALA A 239 10.72 -18.38 -10.01
CA ALA A 239 11.35 -18.37 -8.70
C ALA A 239 12.70 -17.62 -8.74
N SER A 240 13.50 -17.80 -9.80
CA SER A 240 14.75 -17.03 -9.96
C SER A 240 14.50 -15.54 -10.17
N VAL A 241 13.45 -15.16 -10.91
CA VAL A 241 13.09 -13.73 -11.09
C VAL A 241 12.64 -13.12 -9.75
N TYR A 242 11.88 -13.86 -8.95
CA TYR A 242 11.50 -13.42 -7.61
C TYR A 242 12.72 -13.29 -6.69
N GLU A 243 13.63 -14.27 -6.73
CA GLU A 243 14.88 -14.23 -5.98
C GLU A 243 15.71 -13.01 -6.37
N ASP A 244 15.90 -12.75 -7.66
CA ASP A 244 16.63 -11.58 -8.15
C ASP A 244 15.95 -10.26 -7.75
N SER A 245 14.61 -10.20 -7.79
CA SER A 245 13.86 -9.03 -7.35
C SER A 245 14.00 -8.78 -5.84
N LEU A 246 13.99 -9.84 -5.03
CA LEU A 246 14.18 -9.77 -3.59
C LEU A 246 15.62 -9.42 -3.24
N ARG A 247 16.61 -9.95 -3.97
CA ARG A 247 18.02 -9.56 -3.86
C ARG A 247 18.24 -8.10 -4.22
N MET A 248 17.55 -7.60 -5.26
CA MET A 248 17.58 -6.18 -5.65
C MET A 248 16.95 -5.30 -4.56
N LEU A 249 15.81 -5.70 -4.00
CA LEU A 249 15.17 -4.99 -2.90
C LEU A 249 16.04 -5.00 -1.64
N LEU A 250 16.68 -6.12 -1.31
CA LEU A 250 17.60 -6.23 -0.19
C LEU A 250 18.84 -5.35 -0.38
N ARG A 251 19.36 -5.28 -1.61
CA ARG A 251 20.47 -4.38 -2.00
C ARG A 251 20.07 -2.90 -1.94
N LEU A 252 18.81 -2.58 -2.23
CA LEU A 252 18.27 -1.21 -2.14
C LEU A 252 17.99 -0.80 -0.69
N GLN A 253 17.46 -1.72 0.12
CA GLN A 253 17.15 -1.54 1.55
C GLN A 253 18.41 -1.54 2.41
N GLY A 254 19.45 -2.25 2.00
CA GLY A 254 20.75 -2.24 2.64
C GLY A 254 20.97 -3.25 3.75
N GLU A 255 20.03 -4.17 3.94
CA GLU A 255 20.11 -5.22 4.96
C GLU A 255 20.81 -6.45 4.40
N GLY A 256 22.07 -6.30 4.00
CA GLY A 256 22.95 -7.40 3.59
C GLY A 256 24.00 -7.70 4.65
N ASN A 257 24.01 -8.92 5.17
CA ASN A 257 24.92 -9.54 6.14
C ASN A 257 26.30 -8.87 6.35
N VAL A 258 26.69 -8.69 7.62
CA VAL A 258 27.83 -7.90 8.14
C VAL A 258 29.23 -8.45 7.80
N ASN A 259 29.37 -9.48 6.96
CA ASN A 259 30.64 -10.18 6.74
C ASN A 259 31.20 -10.15 5.30
N THR A 260 30.86 -9.14 4.51
CA THR A 260 31.58 -8.88 3.25
C THR A 260 32.25 -7.52 3.31
N GLU A 261 33.56 -7.54 3.07
CA GLU A 261 34.49 -6.42 3.19
C GLU A 261 33.97 -5.13 2.54
N ALA A 262 34.31 -4.03 3.19
CA ALA A 262 33.90 -2.68 2.89
C ALA A 262 33.96 -2.31 1.39
N GLY A 263 32.83 -1.85 0.86
CA GLY A 263 32.81 -1.24 -0.47
C GLY A 263 31.43 -0.87 -0.99
N VAL A 264 30.89 0.28 -0.55
CA VAL A 264 29.96 1.14 -1.33
C VAL A 264 28.51 0.67 -1.53
N GLU A 265 28.14 -0.60 -1.38
CA GLU A 265 26.84 -1.09 -1.91
C GLU A 265 25.73 -1.37 -0.88
N GLY A 266 25.92 -1.01 0.39
CA GLY A 266 24.98 -1.38 1.46
C GLY A 266 23.84 -0.38 1.73
N HIS A 267 23.76 0.76 1.05
CA HIS A 267 22.68 1.75 1.31
C HIS A 267 22.40 2.57 0.05
N ALA A 268 21.99 1.91 -1.04
CA ALA A 268 21.78 2.60 -2.32
C ALA A 268 20.73 3.71 -2.23
N LEU A 269 19.61 3.50 -1.52
CA LEU A 269 18.57 4.52 -1.37
C LEU A 269 19.01 5.68 -0.46
N ALA A 270 19.53 5.39 0.74
CA ALA A 270 19.93 6.44 1.67
C ALA A 270 21.12 7.27 1.15
N THR A 271 22.07 6.65 0.44
CA THR A 271 23.23 7.37 -0.11
C THR A 271 22.89 8.16 -1.37
N THR A 272 21.96 7.70 -2.22
CA THR A 272 21.50 8.47 -3.39
C THR A 272 20.66 9.68 -2.96
N VAL A 273 19.76 9.51 -1.99
CA VAL A 273 18.98 10.63 -1.41
C VAL A 273 19.92 11.66 -0.77
N GLY A 274 20.86 11.24 0.07
CA GLY A 274 21.82 12.16 0.69
C GLY A 274 22.82 12.81 -0.30
N LYS A 275 23.11 12.17 -1.44
CA LYS A 275 23.89 12.79 -2.53
C LYS A 275 23.05 13.79 -3.31
N ALA A 276 21.78 13.48 -3.59
CA ALA A 276 20.86 14.37 -4.29
C ALA A 276 20.56 15.63 -3.48
N GLU A 277 20.31 15.52 -2.17
CA GLU A 277 20.10 16.68 -1.29
C GLU A 277 21.33 17.58 -1.21
N ARG A 278 22.54 16.99 -1.08
CA ARG A 278 23.79 17.76 -1.10
C ARG A 278 24.04 18.44 -2.44
N ALA A 279 23.74 17.77 -3.55
CA ALA A 279 23.84 18.36 -4.89
C ALA A 279 22.85 19.50 -5.07
N GLY A 280 21.61 19.36 -4.59
CA GLY A 280 20.60 20.41 -4.61
C GLY A 280 21.03 21.64 -3.81
N ARG A 281 21.52 21.45 -2.58
CA ARG A 281 22.07 22.56 -1.79
C ARG A 281 23.30 23.20 -2.41
N ALA A 282 24.17 22.41 -3.05
CA ALA A 282 25.33 22.95 -3.76
C ALA A 282 24.90 23.80 -4.97
N ALA A 283 23.87 23.37 -5.71
CA ALA A 283 23.31 24.15 -6.82
C ALA A 283 22.69 25.47 -6.33
N GLU A 284 21.93 25.44 -5.23
CA GLU A 284 21.36 26.64 -4.61
C GLU A 284 22.45 27.62 -4.14
N VAL A 285 23.53 27.11 -3.55
CA VAL A 285 24.70 27.92 -3.17
C VAL A 285 25.33 28.56 -4.40
N VAL A 286 25.53 27.83 -5.50
CA VAL A 286 26.07 28.37 -6.76
C VAL A 286 25.14 29.43 -7.36
N GLU A 287 23.82 29.23 -7.34
CA GLU A 287 22.85 30.21 -7.82
C GLU A 287 22.83 31.47 -6.96
N SER A 288 23.02 31.33 -5.64
CA SER A 288 23.13 32.47 -4.72
C SER A 288 24.44 33.27 -4.90
N MET A 289 25.52 32.63 -5.38
CA MET A 289 26.80 33.30 -5.67
C MET A 289 26.81 34.03 -7.02
N ASN A 290 25.86 33.73 -7.91
CA ASN A 290 25.77 34.32 -9.26
C ASN A 290 24.71 35.46 -9.37
N LYS A 291 24.05 35.82 -8.26
CA LYS A 291 23.18 37.01 -8.15
C LYS A 291 23.91 38.13 -7.43
#